data_AF-A0A1X7U3V5-F1
#
_entry.id   AF-A0A1X7U3V5-F1
#
_cell.length_a   1.000
_cell.length_b   1.000
_cell.length_c   1.000
_cell.angle_alpha   90.00
_cell.angle_beta   90.00
_cell.angle_gamma   90.00
#
_symmetry.space_group_name_H-M   'P 1'
#
loop_
_entity.id
_entity.type
_entity.pdbx_description
1 polymer ?
#
loop_
_entity_poly.entity_id
_entity_poly.type
_entity_poly.pdbx_seq_one_letter_code
_entity_poly.pdbx_strand_id
1 'polypeptide(L)'
;MNLRSEKWSKVWEKAVALAEKCDVPVAPLRIRRNCKLPRHLSEISVVKSSVGKSTNTPIKEYRTNIYYTTLDAMVYEMNTRFSELNLSLVRAMDALILNSNLFLNLLTIKPFLSHYNIPEAAVTAEVSMVKAFLQEEAHTLTAA
;
A
#
# COMPACT_ATOMS: atom_id res chain seq x y z
N MET A 1 16.30 24.43 -4.80
CA MET A 1 16.06 25.29 -3.63
C MET A 1 16.86 24.74 -2.45
N ASN A 2 17.77 25.53 -1.86
CA ASN A 2 18.58 25.08 -0.72
C ASN A 2 17.72 25.22 0.55
N LEU A 3 17.11 24.13 1.04
CA LEU A 3 16.18 24.15 2.18
C LEU A 3 16.82 24.58 3.52
N ARG A 4 18.12 24.93 3.52
CA ARG A 4 18.87 25.43 4.68
C ARG A 4 19.53 26.77 4.38
N SER A 5 18.77 27.73 3.84
CA SER A 5 19.20 29.14 3.76
C SER A 5 19.31 29.75 5.17
N GLU A 6 20.01 30.88 5.32
CA GLU A 6 20.10 31.63 6.60
C GLU A 6 18.73 31.91 7.24
N LYS A 7 17.68 32.02 6.43
CA LYS A 7 16.29 32.18 6.90
C LYS A 7 15.80 30.98 7.71
N TRP A 8 16.24 29.77 7.36
CA TRP A 8 15.87 28.54 8.07
C TRP A 8 16.58 28.41 9.43
N SER A 9 17.82 28.87 9.54
CA SER A 9 18.54 28.91 10.82
C SER A 9 17.78 29.75 11.85
N LYS A 10 17.28 30.93 11.44
CA LYS A 10 16.46 31.81 12.30
C LYS A 10 15.13 31.17 12.73
N VAL A 11 14.52 30.37 11.85
CA VAL A 11 13.27 29.65 12.18
C VAL A 11 13.55 28.50 13.14
N TRP A 12 14.66 27.79 12.93
CA TRP A 12 15.10 26.72 13.82
C TRP A 12 15.43 27.23 15.22
N GLU A 13 16.16 28.35 15.33
CA GLU A 13 16.46 29.00 16.61
C GLU A 13 15.18 29.38 17.37
N LYS A 14 14.18 29.93 16.68
CA LYS A 14 12.86 30.22 17.28
C LYS A 14 12.14 28.97 17.76
N ALA A 15 12.22 27.88 17.00
CA ALA A 15 11.59 26.61 17.37
C ALA A 15 12.28 25.96 18.58
N VAL A 16 13.61 26.01 18.66
CA VAL A 16 14.39 25.54 19.81
C VAL A 16 14.05 26.34 21.06
N ALA A 17 14.03 27.68 20.95
CA ALA A 17 13.68 28.55 22.08
C ALA A 17 12.24 28.34 22.58
N LEU A 18 11.32 27.89 21.73
CA LEU A 18 9.94 27.56 22.11
C LEU A 18 9.87 26.18 22.76
N ALA A 19 10.58 25.19 22.22
CA ALA A 19 10.66 23.85 22.78
C ALA A 19 11.30 23.83 24.18
N GLU A 20 12.34 24.63 24.40
CA GLU A 20 12.95 24.83 25.74
C GLU A 20 11.95 25.43 26.74
N LYS A 21 11.12 26.38 26.31
CA LYS A 21 10.05 26.94 27.17
C LYS A 21 8.95 25.95 27.52
N CYS A 22 8.77 24.92 26.69
CA CYS A 22 7.74 23.90 26.84
C CYS A 22 8.30 22.57 27.38
N ASP A 23 9.56 22.54 27.81
CA ASP A 23 10.26 21.36 28.34
C ASP A 23 10.23 20.14 27.39
N VAL A 24 10.25 20.41 26.08
CA VAL A 24 10.24 19.39 25.03
C VAL A 24 11.69 19.07 24.63
N PRO A 25 12.14 17.81 24.70
CA PRO A 25 13.51 17.45 24.34
C PRO A 25 13.74 17.61 22.82
N VAL A 26 14.68 18.47 22.45
CA VAL A 26 15.06 18.72 21.04
C VAL A 26 16.34 17.98 20.70
N ALA A 27 16.27 17.06 19.72
CA ALA A 27 17.47 16.41 19.18
C ALA A 27 18.24 17.36 18.23
N PRO A 28 19.59 17.31 18.21
CA PRO A 28 20.37 18.14 17.30
C PRO A 28 20.08 17.80 15.83
N LEU A 29 20.10 18.83 14.98
CA LEU A 29 19.93 18.66 13.55
C LEU A 29 20.99 17.68 13.02
N ARG A 30 20.56 16.59 12.37
CA ARG A 30 21.48 15.70 11.66
C ARG A 30 22.26 16.52 10.62
N ILE A 31 23.55 16.70 10.89
CA ILE A 31 24.51 17.25 9.95
C ILE A 31 24.58 16.28 8.78
N ARG A 32 24.38 16.81 7.57
CA ARG A 32 24.41 15.98 6.37
C ARG A 32 25.82 15.41 6.27
N ARG A 33 25.95 14.08 6.13
CA ARG A 33 27.26 13.49 5.81
C ARG A 33 27.77 14.17 4.54
N ASN A 34 28.97 14.72 4.59
CA ASN A 34 29.63 15.21 3.38
C ASN A 34 29.82 14.00 2.47
N CYS A 35 29.03 13.92 1.39
CA CYS A 35 29.27 12.95 0.33
C CYS A 35 30.63 13.30 -0.28
N LYS A 36 31.67 12.55 0.09
CA LYS A 36 32.94 12.59 -0.62
C LYS A 36 32.78 11.72 -1.87
N LEU A 37 33.27 12.21 -3.00
CA LEU A 37 33.41 11.34 -4.18
C LEU A 37 34.40 10.21 -3.84
N PRO A 38 34.16 8.98 -4.32
CA PRO A 38 35.15 7.92 -4.23
C PRO A 38 36.48 8.36 -4.84
N ARG A 39 37.60 8.14 -4.13
CA ARG A 39 38.94 8.67 -4.49
C ARG A 39 39.40 8.27 -5.90
N HIS A 40 38.97 7.12 -6.40
CA HIS A 40 39.31 6.63 -7.73
C HIS A 40 38.56 7.37 -8.87
N LEU A 41 37.44 8.06 -8.56
CA LEU A 41 36.66 8.78 -9.57
C LEU A 41 37.03 10.27 -9.66
N SER A 42 37.71 10.81 -8.64
CA SER A 42 38.13 12.21 -8.59
C SER A 42 39.25 12.57 -9.58
N GLU A 43 40.06 11.60 -10.01
CA GLU A 43 41.22 11.87 -10.88
C GLU A 43 40.90 11.68 -12.37
N ILE A 44 39.89 10.86 -12.71
CA ILE A 44 39.65 10.40 -14.09
C ILE A 44 38.36 10.96 -14.68
N SER A 45 37.41 11.42 -13.85
CA SER A 45 36.10 11.85 -14.35
C SER A 45 35.76 13.28 -13.95
N VAL A 46 35.49 14.12 -14.96
CA VAL A 46 34.82 15.41 -14.75
C VAL A 46 33.34 15.13 -14.58
N VAL A 47 32.87 15.08 -13.34
CA VAL A 47 31.43 15.01 -13.04
C VAL A 47 30.78 16.32 -13.47
N LYS A 48 30.19 16.33 -14.68
CA LYS A 48 29.58 17.53 -15.28
C LYS A 48 28.31 17.99 -14.54
N SER A 49 27.59 17.08 -13.89
CA SER A 49 26.49 17.42 -12.98
C SER A 49 26.12 16.19 -12.12
N SER A 50 25.62 16.42 -10.90
CA SER A 50 24.92 15.35 -10.18
C SER A 50 23.50 15.24 -10.74
N VAL A 51 23.16 14.12 -11.37
CA VAL A 51 21.75 13.77 -11.61
C VAL A 51 21.04 13.67 -10.26
N GLY A 52 20.09 14.56 -10.00
CA GLY A 52 19.33 14.54 -8.74
C GLY A 52 18.83 15.88 -8.20
N LYS A 53 19.07 17.01 -8.87
CA LYS A 53 18.38 18.27 -8.54
C LYS A 53 17.82 18.89 -9.80
N SER A 54 16.54 18.66 -10.09
CA SER A 54 15.79 19.57 -10.95
C SER A 54 15.75 20.91 -10.22
N THR A 55 16.63 21.83 -10.60
CA THR A 55 16.64 23.19 -10.06
C THR A 55 15.61 24.08 -10.76
N ASN A 56 15.00 23.61 -11.86
CA ASN A 56 14.27 24.48 -12.78
C ASN A 56 12.83 24.05 -13.12
N THR A 57 12.30 22.92 -12.64
CA THR A 57 10.86 22.68 -12.78
C THR A 57 10.12 23.59 -11.80
N PRO A 58 9.34 24.59 -12.26
CA PRO A 58 8.53 25.40 -11.38
C PRO A 58 7.63 24.48 -10.55
N ILE A 59 7.45 24.82 -9.28
CA ILE A 59 6.66 24.03 -8.32
C ILE A 59 5.27 23.66 -8.87
N LYS A 60 4.70 24.50 -9.74
CA LYS A 60 3.44 24.23 -10.44
C LYS A 60 3.55 23.02 -11.37
N GLU A 61 4.55 22.96 -12.25
CA GLU A 61 4.77 21.82 -13.15
C GLU A 61 5.06 20.52 -12.41
N TYR A 62 5.85 20.59 -11.33
CA TYR A 62 6.08 19.42 -10.48
C TYR A 62 4.79 18.91 -9.84
N ARG A 63 3.93 19.82 -9.35
CA ARG A 63 2.63 19.44 -8.78
C ARG A 63 1.73 18.79 -9.82
N THR A 64 1.62 19.38 -11.00
CA THR A 64 0.73 18.85 -12.05
C THR A 64 1.23 17.54 -12.63
N ASN A 65 2.51 17.46 -12.98
CA ASN A 65 3.02 16.35 -13.79
C ASN A 65 3.44 15.14 -12.96
N ILE A 66 3.77 15.33 -11.69
CA ILE A 66 4.28 14.25 -10.82
C ILE A 66 3.37 14.05 -9.63
N TYR A 67 3.08 15.09 -8.87
CA TYR A 67 2.33 14.91 -7.62
C TYR A 67 0.88 14.48 -7.87
N TYR A 68 0.13 15.24 -8.67
CA TYR A 68 -1.27 14.92 -8.96
C TYR A 68 -1.43 13.66 -9.80
N THR A 69 -0.59 13.46 -10.82
CA THR A 69 -0.59 12.20 -11.58
C THR A 69 -0.35 10.97 -10.70
N THR A 70 0.54 11.07 -9.70
CA THR A 70 0.77 9.98 -8.75
C THR A 70 -0.46 9.76 -7.85
N LEU A 71 -1.08 10.84 -7.36
CA LEU A 71 -2.30 10.73 -6.56
C LEU A 71 -3.45 10.12 -7.37
N ASP A 72 -3.64 10.56 -8.61
CA ASP A 72 -4.67 10.04 -9.50
C ASP A 72 -4.44 8.55 -9.79
N ALA A 73 -3.20 8.15 -10.02
CA ALA A 73 -2.85 6.74 -10.20
C ALA A 73 -3.13 5.91 -8.92
N MET A 74 -2.81 6.44 -7.74
CA MET A 74 -3.12 5.78 -6.47
C MET A 74 -4.62 5.64 -6.25
N VAL A 75 -5.40 6.70 -6.50
CA VAL A 75 -6.86 6.70 -6.36
C VAL A 75 -7.48 5.74 -7.37
N TYR A 76 -7.00 5.72 -8.61
CA TYR A 76 -7.44 4.79 -9.63
C TYR A 76 -7.20 3.34 -9.20
N GLU A 77 -5.99 3.00 -8.76
CA GLU A 77 -5.64 1.66 -8.27
C GLU A 77 -6.45 1.25 -7.03
N MET A 78 -6.72 2.20 -6.13
CA MET A 78 -7.59 1.93 -4.98
C MET A 78 -9.02 1.63 -5.42
N ASN A 79 -9.58 2.43 -6.31
CA ASN A 79 -10.93 2.23 -6.81
C ASN A 79 -11.06 0.93 -7.61
N THR A 80 -10.05 0.54 -8.39
CA THR A 80 -10.07 -0.73 -9.11
C THR A 80 -9.97 -1.90 -8.14
N ARG A 81 -8.96 -1.93 -7.26
CA ARG A 81 -8.71 -3.07 -6.34
C ARG A 81 -9.80 -3.24 -5.27
N PHE A 82 -10.31 -2.14 -4.74
CA PHE A 82 -11.33 -2.13 -3.69
C PHE A 82 -12.73 -1.80 -4.22
N SER A 83 -12.95 -2.02 -5.52
CA SER A 83 -14.31 -1.96 -6.08
C SER A 83 -15.22 -2.97 -5.37
N GLU A 84 -16.51 -2.65 -5.28
CA GLU A 84 -17.51 -3.53 -4.65
C GLU A 84 -17.51 -4.92 -5.27
N LEU A 85 -17.31 -5.00 -6.59
CA LEU A 85 -17.17 -6.26 -7.31
C LEU A 85 -15.96 -7.05 -6.83
N ASN A 86 -14.76 -6.46 -6.81
CA ASN A 86 -13.55 -7.16 -6.38
C ASN A 86 -13.62 -7.58 -4.91
N LEU A 87 -14.19 -6.74 -4.04
CA LEU A 87 -14.45 -7.11 -2.65
C LEU A 87 -15.42 -8.28 -2.54
N SER A 88 -16.47 -8.32 -3.37
CA SER A 88 -17.42 -9.43 -3.40
C SER A 88 -16.77 -10.74 -3.88
N LEU A 89 -15.87 -10.66 -4.87
CA LEU A 89 -15.11 -11.82 -5.36
C LEU A 89 -14.13 -12.34 -4.31
N VAL A 90 -13.38 -11.45 -3.64
CA VAL A 90 -12.46 -11.85 -2.57
C VAL A 90 -13.20 -12.52 -1.42
N ARG A 91 -14.37 -11.99 -1.03
CA ARG A 91 -15.23 -12.64 -0.03
C ARG A 91 -15.77 -13.99 -0.49
N ALA A 92 -16.08 -14.14 -1.77
CA ALA A 92 -16.50 -15.41 -2.32
C ALA A 92 -15.37 -16.46 -2.32
N MET A 93 -14.11 -16.03 -2.52
CA MET A 93 -12.95 -16.92 -2.41
C MET A 93 -12.76 -17.45 -0.99
N ASP A 94 -13.07 -16.65 0.03
CA ASP A 94 -13.04 -17.09 1.43
C ASP A 94 -14.03 -18.25 1.68
N ALA A 95 -15.18 -18.24 0.99
CA ALA A 95 -16.15 -19.34 1.05
C ALA A 95 -15.69 -20.63 0.35
N LEU A 96 -14.56 -20.62 -0.37
CA LEU A 96 -13.94 -21.81 -0.96
C LEU A 96 -12.80 -22.37 -0.08
N ILE A 97 -12.43 -21.68 1.00
CA ILE A 97 -11.36 -22.09 1.91
C ILE A 97 -11.95 -22.99 3.00
N LEU A 98 -11.40 -24.20 3.12
CA LEU A 98 -11.87 -25.23 4.07
C LEU A 98 -11.92 -24.75 5.54
N ASN A 99 -10.96 -23.91 5.93
CA ASN A 99 -10.83 -23.41 7.30
C ASN A 99 -11.62 -22.11 7.57
N SER A 100 -12.39 -21.64 6.59
CA SER A 100 -13.19 -20.42 6.75
C SER A 100 -14.53 -20.73 7.40
N ASN A 101 -15.02 -19.81 8.24
CA ASN A 101 -16.38 -19.88 8.79
C ASN A 101 -17.46 -19.78 7.69
N LEU A 102 -17.08 -19.32 6.50
CA LEU A 102 -17.96 -19.16 5.35
C LEU A 102 -17.84 -20.32 4.35
N PHE A 103 -17.11 -21.38 4.69
CA PHE A 103 -16.87 -22.50 3.79
C PHE A 103 -18.18 -23.07 3.23
N LEU A 104 -18.24 -23.18 1.90
CA LEU A 104 -19.39 -23.65 1.12
C LEU A 104 -20.69 -22.87 1.37
N ASN A 105 -20.62 -21.61 1.80
CA ASN A 105 -21.81 -20.76 1.90
C ASN A 105 -22.25 -20.26 0.50
N LEU A 106 -23.43 -20.71 0.06
CA LEU A 106 -24.00 -20.40 -1.25
C LEU A 106 -24.23 -18.90 -1.46
N LEU A 107 -24.64 -18.16 -0.43
CA LEU A 107 -24.91 -16.73 -0.54
C LEU A 107 -23.64 -15.94 -0.84
N THR A 108 -22.51 -16.37 -0.28
CA THR A 108 -21.20 -15.75 -0.50
C THR A 108 -20.57 -16.19 -1.82
N ILE A 109 -20.88 -17.38 -2.34
CA ILE A 109 -20.35 -17.90 -3.62
C ILE A 109 -21.10 -17.32 -4.83
N LYS A 110 -22.38 -16.95 -4.69
CA LYS A 110 -23.24 -16.47 -5.79
C LYS A 110 -22.65 -15.34 -6.64
N PRO A 111 -22.03 -14.27 -6.09
CA PRO A 111 -21.38 -13.22 -6.89
C PRO A 111 -20.26 -13.76 -7.79
N PHE A 112 -19.51 -14.77 -7.31
CA PHE A 112 -18.44 -15.42 -8.07
C PHE A 112 -19.01 -16.25 -9.22
N LEU A 113 -20.08 -17.02 -8.97
CA LEU A 113 -20.75 -17.78 -10.05
C LEU A 113 -21.30 -16.85 -11.13
N SER A 114 -21.90 -15.72 -10.71
CA SER A 114 -22.44 -14.73 -11.62
C SER A 114 -21.34 -14.06 -12.46
N HIS A 115 -20.17 -13.79 -11.87
CA HIS A 115 -19.02 -13.19 -12.56
C HIS A 115 -18.41 -14.12 -13.62
N TYR A 116 -18.39 -15.44 -13.38
CA TYR A 116 -17.85 -16.43 -14.32
C TYR A 116 -18.91 -17.10 -15.21
N ASN A 117 -20.16 -16.62 -15.20
CA ASN A 117 -21.29 -17.20 -15.94
C ASN A 117 -21.52 -18.70 -15.63
N ILE A 118 -21.30 -19.09 -14.38
CA ILE A 118 -21.57 -20.46 -13.91
C ILE A 118 -23.02 -20.53 -13.43
N PRO A 119 -23.85 -21.45 -13.95
CA PRO A 119 -25.23 -21.59 -13.51
C PRO A 119 -25.29 -22.03 -12.03
N GLU A 120 -25.96 -21.23 -11.20
CA GLU A 120 -26.12 -21.49 -9.76
C GLU A 120 -26.68 -22.89 -9.49
N ALA A 121 -27.62 -23.36 -10.33
CA ALA A 121 -28.23 -24.68 -10.22
C ALA A 121 -27.24 -25.85 -10.38
N ALA A 122 -26.13 -25.66 -11.08
CA ALA A 122 -25.12 -26.72 -11.21
C ALA A 122 -24.34 -26.90 -9.91
N VAL A 123 -24.06 -25.81 -9.21
CA VAL A 123 -23.19 -25.81 -8.02
C VAL A 123 -23.99 -26.10 -6.75
N THR A 124 -25.27 -25.75 -6.69
CA THR A 124 -26.11 -25.98 -5.49
C THR A 124 -26.20 -27.44 -5.09
N ALA A 125 -26.36 -28.34 -6.06
CA ALA A 125 -26.44 -29.78 -5.80
C ALA A 125 -25.10 -30.35 -5.30
N GLU A 126 -23.99 -29.96 -5.93
CA GLU A 126 -22.63 -30.36 -5.55
C GLU A 126 -22.28 -29.89 -4.14
N VAL A 127 -22.52 -28.60 -3.84
CA VAL A 127 -22.29 -28.01 -2.53
C VAL A 127 -23.09 -28.72 -1.44
N SER A 128 -24.35 -29.09 -1.74
CA SER A 128 -25.20 -29.81 -0.79
C SER A 128 -24.69 -31.22 -0.52
N MET A 129 -24.22 -31.93 -1.55
CA MET A 129 -23.59 -33.24 -1.41
C MET A 129 -22.32 -33.17 -0.56
N VAL A 130 -21.40 -32.26 -0.88
CA VAL A 130 -20.14 -32.12 -0.15
C VAL A 130 -20.37 -31.78 1.32
N LYS A 131 -21.34 -30.91 1.62
CA LYS A 131 -21.72 -30.61 3.02
C LYS A 131 -22.23 -31.85 3.75
N ALA A 132 -23.06 -32.67 3.11
CA ALA A 132 -23.55 -33.90 3.70
C ALA A 132 -22.42 -34.88 4.01
N PHE A 133 -21.49 -35.08 3.07
CA PHE A 133 -20.31 -35.93 3.27
C PHE A 133 -19.43 -35.45 4.42
N LEU A 134 -19.14 -34.15 4.51
CA LEU A 134 -18.33 -33.59 5.59
C LEU A 134 -19.00 -33.71 6.97
N GLN A 135 -20.33 -33.61 7.02
CA GLN A 135 -21.08 -33.85 8.25
C GLN A 135 -21.00 -35.32 8.67
N GLU A 136 -21.13 -36.25 7.72
CA GLU A 136 -21.03 -37.69 7.96
C GLU A 136 -19.63 -38.09 8.49
N GLU A 137 -18.56 -37.58 7.87
CA GLU A 137 -17.19 -37.79 8.35
C GLU A 137 -16.98 -37.24 9.77
N ALA A 138 -17.50 -36.05 10.07
CA ALA A 138 -17.42 -35.48 11.41
C ALA A 138 -18.14 -36.35 12.46
N HIS A 139 -19.30 -36.93 12.11
CA HIS A 139 -20.04 -37.81 13.01
C HIS A 139 -19.32 -39.14 13.27
N THR A 140 -18.72 -39.75 12.24
CA THR A 140 -17.99 -41.02 12.39
C THR A 140 -16.72 -40.88 13.25
N LEU A 141 -16.04 -39.74 13.21
CA LEU A 141 -14.87 -39.46 14.05
C LEU A 141 -15.20 -39.19 15.52
N THR A 142 -16.40 -38.71 15.82
CA THR A 142 -16.86 -38.49 17.22
C THR A 142 -17.45 -39.74 17.88
N ALA A 143 -17.78 -40.78 17.10
CA ALA A 143 -18.38 -42.02 17.58
C ALA A 143 -17.37 -43.15 17.83
N ALA A 144 -16.07 -42.93 17.52
CA ALA A 144 -14.95 -43.82 17.79
C ALA A 144 -14.16 -43.34 19.02
#